data_AF-A0A1F8SS91-F1
#
_entry.id   AF-A0A1F8SS91-F1
#
_cell.length_a   1.000
_cell.length_b   1.000
_cell.length_c   1.000
_cell.angle_alpha   90.00
_cell.angle_beta   90.00
_cell.angle_gamma   90.00
#
_symmetry.space_group_name_H-M   'P 1'
#
loop_
_entity.id
_entity.type
_entity.pdbx_description
1 polymer ?
#
loop_
_entity_poly.entity_id
_entity_poly.type
_entity_poly.pdbx_seq_one_letter_code
_entity_poly.pdbx_strand_id
1 'polypeptide(L)'
;MPGRIPTVILAFVHGVAGLIVFLLPCILAARGITNPGFALVGFGGALIGLGGLLLSFLKAGRPIVSREIILRIFPWILLLMTTAFVAGFAFA
;
A
#
# COMPACT_ATOMS: atom_id res chain seq x y z
N MET A 1 13.43 -20.80 10.24
CA MET A 1 12.22 -20.49 9.44
C MET A 1 11.19 -19.87 10.37
N PRO A 2 10.50 -18.77 10.01
CA PRO A 2 9.37 -18.29 10.80
C PRO A 2 8.37 -19.44 11.02
N GLY A 3 7.81 -19.55 12.22
CA GLY A 3 6.78 -20.57 12.48
C GLY A 3 5.53 -20.36 11.62
N ARG A 4 4.77 -21.44 11.36
CA ARG A 4 3.50 -21.36 10.62
C ARG A 4 2.50 -20.42 11.28
N ILE A 5 2.38 -20.48 12.61
CA ILE A 5 1.47 -19.63 13.39
C ILE A 5 1.81 -18.13 13.24
N PRO A 6 3.05 -17.68 13.50
CA PRO A 6 3.45 -16.28 13.25
C PRO A 6 3.17 -15.79 11.83
N THR A 7 3.38 -16.66 10.83
CA THR A 7 3.17 -16.28 9.42
C THR A 7 1.70 -16.05 9.11
N VAL A 8 0.80 -16.90 9.62
CA VAL A 8 -0.65 -16.74 9.45
C VAL A 8 -1.14 -15.48 10.16
N ILE A 9 -0.69 -15.25 11.40
CA ILE A 9 -1.03 -14.05 12.16
C ILE A 9 -0.56 -12.80 11.42
N LEU A 10 0.69 -12.79 10.95
CA LEU A 10 1.25 -11.68 10.20
C LEU A 10 0.45 -11.42 8.92
N ALA A 11 0.14 -12.45 8.14
CA ALA A 11 -0.63 -12.32 6.90
C ALA A 11 -2.01 -11.71 7.15
N PHE A 12 -2.69 -12.14 8.21
CA PHE A 12 -4.00 -11.62 8.58
C PHE A 12 -3.93 -10.16 9.06
N VAL A 13 -3.11 -9.87 10.07
CA VAL A 13 -3.00 -8.53 10.67
C VAL A 13 -2.49 -7.52 9.65
N HIS A 14 -1.46 -7.88 8.88
CA HIS A 14 -0.94 -7.01 7.84
C HIS A 14 -1.96 -6.77 6.72
N GLY A 15 -2.69 -7.81 6.30
CA GLY A 15 -3.74 -7.68 5.29
C GLY A 15 -4.86 -6.74 5.73
N VAL A 16 -5.36 -6.91 6.96
CA VAL A 16 -6.39 -6.02 7.55
C VAL A 16 -5.86 -4.59 7.68
N ALA A 17 -4.65 -4.41 8.19
CA ALA A 17 -4.04 -3.08 8.32
C ALA A 17 -3.90 -2.40 6.95
N GLY A 18 -3.47 -3.13 5.91
CA GLY A 18 -3.37 -2.62 4.55
C GLY A 18 -4.72 -2.17 3.99
N LEU A 19 -5.79 -2.96 4.20
CA LEU A 19 -7.15 -2.59 3.80
C LEU A 19 -7.64 -1.34 4.54
N ILE A 20 -7.34 -1.22 5.83
CA ILE A 20 -7.71 -0.02 6.61
C ILE A 20 -6.98 1.21 6.07
N VAL A 21 -5.66 1.13 5.86
CA VAL A 21 -4.84 2.26 5.34
C VAL A 21 -5.31 2.69 3.95
N PHE A 22 -5.74 1.75 3.10
CA PHE A 22 -6.27 2.06 1.77
C PHE A 22 -7.70 2.62 1.81
N LEU A 23 -8.64 1.91 2.45
CA LEU A 23 -10.07 2.19 2.32
C LEU A 23 -10.55 3.28 3.26
N LEU A 24 -10.06 3.33 4.50
CA LEU A 24 -10.61 4.22 5.51
C LEU A 24 -10.47 5.70 5.13
N PRO A 25 -9.30 6.21 4.66
CA PRO A 25 -9.18 7.61 4.25
C PRO A 25 -10.12 7.98 3.11
N CYS A 26 -10.28 7.08 2.13
CA CYS A 26 -11.20 7.26 1.01
C CYS A 26 -12.66 7.32 1.47
N ILE A 27 -13.06 6.44 2.40
CA ILE A 27 -14.43 6.41 2.93
C ILE A 27 -14.72 7.67 3.75
N LEU A 28 -13.79 8.11 4.59
CA LEU A 28 -13.98 9.32 5.42
C LEU A 28 -14.07 10.59 4.56
N ALA A 29 -13.22 10.71 3.55
CA ALA A 29 -13.26 11.80 2.58
C ALA A 29 -14.57 11.77 1.76
N ALA A 30 -15.00 10.60 1.27
CA ALA A 30 -16.23 10.46 0.50
C ALA A 30 -17.50 10.75 1.31
N ARG A 31 -17.46 10.51 2.62
CA ARG A 31 -18.56 10.86 3.55
C ARG A 31 -18.53 12.32 4.00
N GLY A 32 -17.54 13.11 3.56
CA GLY A 32 -17.35 14.50 4.00
C GLY A 32 -16.99 14.64 5.48
N ILE A 33 -16.51 13.56 6.11
CA ILE A 33 -16.07 13.57 7.52
C ILE A 33 -14.72 14.28 7.65
N THR A 34 -13.87 14.13 6.64
CA THR A 34 -12.57 14.80 6.51
C THR A 34 -12.52 15.55 5.19
N ASN A 35 -11.49 16.38 5.00
CA ASN A 35 -11.25 17.03 3.72
C ASN A 35 -11.15 16.00 2.58
N PRO A 36 -11.66 16.30 1.37
CA PRO A 36 -11.47 15.44 0.20
C PRO A 36 -10.01 15.08 -0.11
N GLY A 37 -9.07 15.98 0.18
CA GLY A 37 -7.63 15.76 0.03
C GLY A 37 -7.08 14.61 0.88
N PHE A 38 -7.76 14.24 1.98
CA PHE A 38 -7.38 13.10 2.81
C PHE A 38 -7.43 11.76 2.06
N ALA A 39 -8.20 11.66 0.97
CA ALA A 39 -8.23 10.48 0.11
C ALA A 39 -6.85 10.16 -0.52
N LEU A 40 -5.94 11.13 -0.59
CA LEU A 40 -4.55 10.90 -1.02
C LEU A 40 -3.81 9.92 -0.10
N VAL A 41 -4.18 9.83 1.19
CA VAL A 41 -3.63 8.79 2.08
C VAL A 41 -4.06 7.41 1.60
N GLY A 42 -5.33 7.23 1.23
CA GLY A 42 -5.81 5.98 0.66
C GLY A 42 -5.10 5.64 -0.66
N PHE A 43 -4.91 6.63 -1.54
CA PHE A 43 -4.14 6.46 -2.78
C PHE A 43 -2.68 6.03 -2.51
N GLY A 44 -2.00 6.65 -1.55
CA GLY A 44 -0.65 6.24 -1.12
C GLY A 44 -0.64 4.79 -0.61
N GLY A 45 -1.66 4.40 0.16
CA GLY A 45 -1.87 3.02 0.62
C GLY A 45 -2.00 2.01 -0.52
N ALA A 46 -2.73 2.37 -1.59
CA ALA A 46 -2.85 1.55 -2.79
C ALA A 46 -1.52 1.40 -3.53
N LEU A 47 -0.74 2.48 -3.67
CA LEU A 47 0.56 2.47 -4.34
C LEU A 47 1.56 1.52 -3.65
N ILE A 48 1.67 1.58 -2.32
CA ILE A 48 2.56 0.68 -1.58
C ILE A 48 2.04 -0.76 -1.57
N GLY A 49 0.72 -0.96 -1.51
CA GLY A 49 0.09 -2.27 -1.65
C GLY A 49 0.45 -2.93 -2.99
N LEU A 50 0.38 -2.18 -4.09
CA LEU A 50 0.80 -2.63 -5.42
C LEU A 50 2.29 -2.97 -5.46
N GLY A 51 3.15 -2.11 -4.91
CA GLY A 51 4.60 -2.36 -4.83
C GLY A 51 4.92 -3.63 -4.03
N GLY A 52 4.27 -3.83 -2.88
CA GLY A 52 4.41 -5.04 -2.06
C GLY A 52 3.94 -6.31 -2.77
N LEU A 53 2.83 -6.23 -3.52
CA LEU A 53 2.31 -7.36 -4.28
C LEU A 53 3.25 -7.76 -5.42
N LEU A 54 3.81 -6.80 -6.16
CA LEU A 54 4.81 -7.05 -7.20
C LEU A 54 6.06 -7.76 -6.64
N LEU A 55 6.57 -7.31 -5.50
CA LEU A 55 7.71 -7.94 -4.82
C LEU A 55 7.38 -9.34 -4.29
N SER A 56 6.15 -9.56 -3.80
CA SER A 56 5.68 -10.88 -3.36
C SER A 56 5.67 -11.89 -4.52
N PHE A 57 5.14 -11.50 -5.68
CA PHE A 57 5.15 -12.36 -6.88
C PHE A 57 6.56 -12.64 -7.39
N LEU A 58 7.45 -11.65 -7.35
CA LEU A 58 8.87 -11.83 -7.67
C LEU A 58 9.52 -12.84 -6.72
N LYS A 59 9.28 -12.73 -5.41
CA LYS A 59 9.81 -13.65 -4.40
C LYS A 59 9.24 -15.06 -4.54
N ALA A 60 7.99 -15.20 -4.98
CA ALA A 60 7.32 -16.48 -5.21
C ALA A 60 7.80 -17.20 -6.49
N GLY A 61 8.72 -16.61 -7.26
CA GLY A 61 9.21 -17.19 -8.52
C GLY A 61 8.17 -17.14 -9.66
N ARG A 62 7.06 -16.42 -9.48
CA ARG A 62 6.00 -16.21 -10.48
C ARG A 62 5.82 -14.71 -10.75
N PRO A 63 6.86 -14.02 -11.26
CA PRO A 63 6.77 -12.59 -11.52
C PRO A 63 5.70 -12.29 -12.58
N ILE A 64 4.78 -11.38 -12.26
CA ILE A 64 3.83 -10.83 -13.24
C ILE A 64 4.56 -9.92 -14.24
N VAL A 65 5.61 -9.24 -13.78
CA VAL A 65 6.44 -8.31 -14.55
C VAL A 65 7.92 -8.61 -14.26
N SER A 66 8.83 -8.37 -15.22
CA SER A 66 10.25 -8.70 -15.04
C SER A 66 10.86 -7.99 -13.82
N ARG A 67 11.83 -8.65 -13.17
CA ARG A 67 12.57 -8.10 -12.01
C ARG A 67 13.14 -6.71 -12.31
N GLU A 68 13.69 -6.53 -13.49
CA GLU A 68 14.28 -5.26 -13.94
C GLU A 68 13.24 -4.15 -13.96
N ILE A 69 12.06 -4.40 -14.53
CA ILE A 69 10.96 -3.42 -14.56
C ILE A 69 10.49 -3.11 -13.15
N ILE A 70 10.32 -4.11 -12.30
CA ILE A 70 9.90 -3.91 -10.90
C ILE A 70 10.89 -2.98 -10.20
N LEU A 71 12.19 -3.29 -10.24
CA LEU A 71 13.22 -2.51 -9.56
C LEU A 71 13.41 -1.11 -10.17
N ARG A 72 13.10 -0.92 -11.46
CA ARG A 72 13.11 0.38 -12.12
C ARG A 72 11.93 1.28 -11.71
N ILE A 73 10.74 0.71 -11.54
CA ILE A 73 9.51 1.45 -11.20
C ILE A 73 9.37 1.65 -9.69
N PHE A 74 9.93 0.75 -8.87
CA PHE A 74 9.78 0.76 -7.42
C PHE A 74 10.16 2.10 -6.74
N PRO A 75 11.28 2.77 -7.08
CA PRO A 75 11.61 4.08 -6.49
C PRO A 75 10.55 5.14 -6.77
N TRP A 76 9.97 5.13 -7.97
CA TRP A 76 8.90 6.06 -8.35
C TRP A 76 7.60 5.76 -7.59
N ILE A 77 7.26 4.49 -7.40
CA ILE A 77 6.12 4.08 -6.55
C ILE A 77 6.32 4.61 -5.12
N LEU A 78 7.51 4.43 -4.55
CA LEU A 78 7.81 4.89 -3.20
C LEU A 78 7.76 6.42 -3.08
N LEU A 79 8.31 7.15 -4.06
CA LEU A 79 8.24 8.60 -4.08
C LEU A 79 6.79 9.09 -4.15
N LEU A 80 5.99 8.55 -5.09
CA LEU A 80 4.58 8.91 -5.24
C LEU A 80 3.76 8.54 -3.99
N MET A 81 4.02 7.39 -3.38
CA MET A 81 3.41 6.98 -2.11
C MET A 81 3.70 8.02 -1.02
N THR A 82 4.97 8.39 -0.83
CA THR A 82 5.36 9.37 0.18
C THR A 82 4.70 10.72 -0.08
N THR A 83 4.72 11.22 -1.32
CA THR A 83 4.06 12.49 -1.66
C THR A 83 2.56 12.43 -1.38
N ALA A 84 1.90 11.33 -1.74
CA ALA A 84 0.47 11.15 -1.49
C ALA A 84 0.14 11.09 0.01
N PHE A 85 0.94 10.41 0.81
CA PHE A 85 0.79 10.39 2.27
C PHE A 85 0.99 11.78 2.88
N VAL A 86 2.08 12.47 2.55
CA VAL A 86 2.37 13.80 3.10
C VAL A 86 1.28 14.80 2.71
N ALA A 87 0.89 14.84 1.44
CA ALA A 87 -0.19 15.70 0.98
C ALA A 87 -1.53 15.33 1.63
N GLY A 88 -1.86 14.05 1.68
CA GLY A 88 -3.10 13.57 2.29
C GLY A 88 -3.22 13.95 3.77
N PHE A 89 -2.15 13.78 4.54
CA PHE A 89 -2.14 14.21 5.95
C PHE A 89 -2.11 15.73 6.12
N ALA A 90 -1.48 16.47 5.20
CA ALA A 90 -1.53 17.94 5.21
C ALA A 90 -2.95 18.48 4.96
N PHE A 91 -3.79 17.70 4.29
CA PHE A 91 -5.21 18.02 4.07
C PHE A 91 -6.16 17.36 5.06
N ALA A 92 -5.70 16.49 5.98
CA ALA A 92 -6.56 15.69 6.86
C ALA A 92 -7.52 16.51 7.73
#